data_AF-A0AAN8HPB9-F1
#
_entry.id   AF-A0AAN8HPB9-F1
#
_cell.length_a   1.000
_cell.length_b   1.000
_cell.length_c   1.000
_cell.angle_alpha   90.00
_cell.angle_beta   90.00
_cell.angle_gamma   90.00
#
_symmetry.space_group_name_H-M   'P 1'
#
loop_
_entity.id
_entity.type
_entity.pdbx_description
1 polymer ?
#
loop_
_entity_poly.entity_id
_entity_poly.type
_entity_poly.pdbx_seq_one_letter_code
_entity_poly.pdbx_strand_id
1 'polypeptide(L)'
;MESDPWGNTRIYTSLMGCFVDNKDDATFNVGLRLQMYGENPSDVVSHDVSQTCSYTRWASREILCDRNYMEVSHHMANLDAEAKGQTRDGKDEKLNANLEASGASQGIWKMTFYTPEPVAMVLQEAEQAGYAAKTTSSRLVMRSPYNTAETYSEDVAGVPMEVFRVSAYFMAPQGLHVVNLAAACPKGGVLFTEDMISWHNPERLVTSYFLPLIFGLIVLPEETPFALPVDLQASLQDVVLPIMAGTCDQNQFYISVKFGSHGSNFKAIVGPRELTAEMAEDYNFYENGTHLSLILPYTAKDAVFELLTAESVKSRIDLLLLDRANDWVLADLYLSCYFPLKATECHPNGTMTAVAVKCGYLWNHQNVL
;
A
#
# COMPACT_ATOMS: atom_id res chain seq x y z
N MET A 1 -8.45 11.23 -1.12
CA MET A 1 -9.66 10.66 -1.75
C MET A 1 -9.52 9.16 -1.70
N GLU A 2 -10.57 8.45 -1.33
CA GLU A 2 -10.59 6.99 -1.27
C GLU A 2 -11.79 6.49 -2.06
N SER A 3 -11.61 5.41 -2.80
CA SER A 3 -12.69 4.80 -3.57
C SER A 3 -12.89 3.37 -3.12
N ASP A 4 -14.15 2.99 -2.91
CA ASP A 4 -14.49 1.63 -2.52
C ASP A 4 -14.58 0.70 -3.76
N PRO A 5 -14.60 -0.63 -3.56
CA PRO A 5 -14.68 -1.59 -4.67
C PRO A 5 -15.95 -1.47 -5.52
N TRP A 6 -16.96 -0.73 -5.07
CA TRP A 6 -18.22 -0.50 -5.79
C TRP A 6 -18.21 0.82 -6.57
N GLY A 7 -17.08 1.54 -6.59
CA GLY A 7 -16.91 2.79 -7.32
C GLY A 7 -17.39 4.04 -6.58
N ASN A 8 -17.77 3.95 -5.31
CA ASN A 8 -18.11 5.14 -4.53
C ASN A 8 -16.83 5.84 -4.08
N THR A 9 -16.81 7.15 -4.18
CA THR A 9 -15.67 7.98 -3.83
C THR A 9 -15.95 8.78 -2.56
N ARG A 10 -15.02 8.75 -1.61
CA ARG A 10 -14.97 9.60 -0.42
C ARG A 10 -13.89 10.65 -0.56
N ILE A 11 -14.29 11.91 -0.39
CA ILE A 11 -13.40 13.06 -0.38
C ILE A 11 -13.22 13.51 1.07
N TYR A 12 -11.97 13.56 1.50
CA TYR A 12 -11.59 14.04 2.82
C TYR A 12 -11.05 15.46 2.67
N THR A 13 -11.45 16.35 3.56
CA THR A 13 -10.96 17.73 3.63
C THR A 13 -10.62 18.06 5.06
N SER A 14 -9.53 18.79 5.28
CA SER A 14 -9.14 19.23 6.61
C SER A 14 -10.00 20.41 7.04
N LEU A 15 -10.46 20.39 8.29
CA LEU A 15 -11.21 21.50 8.90
C LEU A 15 -10.41 22.80 8.98
N MET A 16 -9.08 22.72 8.94
CA MET A 16 -8.16 23.88 8.89
C MET A 16 -7.68 24.19 7.47
N GLY A 17 -8.35 23.63 6.44
CA GLY A 17 -8.07 23.91 5.04
C GLY A 17 -8.24 25.39 4.67
N CYS A 18 -7.61 25.81 3.56
CA CYS A 18 -7.66 27.20 3.11
C CYS A 18 -9.07 27.67 2.76
N PHE A 19 -9.89 26.77 2.24
CA PHE A 19 -11.23 27.04 1.71
C PHE A 19 -12.36 26.56 2.65
N VAL A 20 -12.01 26.32 3.91
CA VAL A 20 -13.00 26.02 4.95
C VAL A 20 -13.29 27.31 5.71
N ASP A 21 -14.56 27.69 5.73
CA ASP A 21 -15.05 28.80 6.53
C ASP A 21 -15.17 28.34 8.00
N ASN A 22 -14.17 28.69 8.81
CA ASN A 22 -14.13 28.42 10.24
C ASN A 22 -14.69 29.62 11.03
N LYS A 23 -15.77 29.37 11.77
CA LYS A 23 -16.38 30.31 12.72
C LYS A 23 -16.05 29.88 14.14
N ASP A 24 -15.03 30.55 14.72
CA ASP A 24 -14.62 30.47 16.12
C ASP A 24 -14.37 29.04 16.65
N ASP A 25 -13.82 28.17 15.82
CA ASP A 25 -13.60 26.74 16.10
C ASP A 25 -14.87 25.97 16.54
N ALA A 26 -16.04 26.53 16.26
CA ALA A 26 -17.33 25.95 16.60
C ALA A 26 -18.05 25.39 15.37
N THR A 27 -17.98 26.12 14.25
CA THR A 27 -18.70 25.76 13.02
C THR A 27 -17.79 25.89 11.81
N PHE A 28 -17.74 24.83 11.00
CA PHE A 28 -16.89 24.72 9.82
C PHE A 28 -17.77 24.47 8.60
N ASN A 29 -17.71 25.34 7.60
CA ASN A 29 -18.43 25.16 6.35
C ASN A 29 -17.47 24.88 5.21
N VAL A 30 -17.77 23.87 4.41
CA VAL A 30 -17.04 23.54 3.20
C VAL A 30 -18.02 23.26 2.07
N GLY A 31 -17.73 23.81 0.89
CA GLY A 31 -18.48 23.57 -0.34
C GLY A 31 -17.55 23.11 -1.45
N LEU A 32 -17.96 22.09 -2.20
CA LEU A 32 -17.24 21.52 -3.32
C LEU A 32 -18.21 21.34 -4.49
N ARG A 33 -17.79 21.75 -5.69
CA ARG A 33 -18.48 21.39 -6.94
C ARG A 33 -17.70 20.29 -7.63
N LEU A 34 -18.34 19.12 -7.74
CA LEU A 34 -17.79 17.95 -8.41
C LEU A 34 -18.19 17.99 -9.88
N GLN A 35 -17.23 18.02 -10.79
CA GLN A 35 -17.47 17.91 -12.23
C GLN A 35 -16.98 16.56 -12.73
N MET A 36 -17.91 15.77 -13.29
CA MET A 36 -17.63 14.48 -13.91
C MET A 36 -17.71 14.65 -15.43
N TYR A 37 -16.64 14.27 -16.12
CA TYR A 37 -16.54 14.33 -17.57
C TYR A 37 -16.88 12.95 -18.16
N GLY A 38 -17.88 12.90 -19.06
CA GLY A 38 -18.16 11.71 -19.87
C GLY A 38 -17.18 11.51 -21.03
N GLU A 39 -17.46 10.56 -21.93
CA GLU A 39 -16.63 10.31 -23.12
C GLU A 39 -16.51 11.54 -24.05
N ASN A 40 -17.50 12.43 -24.04
CA ASN A 40 -17.45 13.71 -24.74
C ASN A 40 -17.20 14.86 -23.73
N PRO A 41 -16.26 15.79 -24.01
CA PRO A 41 -15.95 16.92 -23.13
C PRO A 41 -17.13 17.86 -22.84
N SER A 42 -18.19 17.80 -23.64
CA SER A 42 -19.42 18.58 -23.51
C SER A 42 -20.44 17.97 -22.53
N ASP A 43 -20.30 16.69 -22.15
CA ASP A 43 -21.15 16.03 -21.17
C ASP A 43 -20.53 16.14 -19.78
N VAL A 44 -20.59 17.36 -19.23
CA VAL A 44 -20.13 17.65 -17.86
C VAL A 44 -21.32 17.58 -16.92
N VAL A 45 -21.33 16.56 -16.06
CA VAL A 45 -22.30 16.48 -14.96
C VAL A 45 -21.67 17.14 -13.74
N SER A 46 -22.36 18.15 -13.19
CA SER A 46 -21.89 18.88 -12.00
C SER A 46 -22.79 18.62 -10.79
N HIS A 47 -22.17 18.38 -9.64
CA HIS A 47 -22.84 18.20 -8.36
C HIS A 47 -22.22 19.10 -7.29
N ASP A 48 -23.04 19.96 -6.71
CA ASP A 48 -22.65 20.80 -5.59
C ASP A 48 -22.89 20.04 -4.29
N VAL A 49 -21.82 19.86 -3.52
CA VAL A 49 -21.85 19.22 -2.20
C VAL A 49 -21.36 20.25 -1.20
N SER A 50 -22.19 20.54 -0.20
CA SER A 50 -21.79 21.40 0.92
C SER A 50 -22.07 20.69 2.22
N GLN A 51 -21.19 20.89 3.20
CA GLN A 51 -21.33 20.31 4.51
C GLN A 51 -20.92 21.32 5.57
N THR A 52 -21.69 21.32 6.65
CA THR A 52 -21.41 22.08 7.87
C THR A 52 -21.13 21.10 9.01
N CYS A 53 -19.97 21.24 9.64
CA CYS A 53 -19.59 20.48 10.82
C CYS A 53 -19.60 21.41 12.04
N SER A 54 -20.28 21.00 13.12
CA SER A 54 -20.37 21.78 14.36
C SER A 54 -19.84 21.00 15.55
N TYR A 55 -19.03 21.65 16.38
CA TYR A 55 -18.37 21.07 17.55
C TYR A 55 -18.66 21.89 18.81
N THR A 56 -18.91 21.21 19.93
CA THR A 56 -19.29 21.88 21.20
C THR A 56 -18.09 22.32 22.02
N ARG A 57 -16.96 21.59 21.96
CA ARG A 57 -15.68 21.93 22.58
C ARG A 57 -14.54 21.35 21.77
N TRP A 58 -13.70 22.21 21.20
CA TRP A 58 -12.49 21.80 20.51
C TRP A 58 -11.31 21.76 21.49
N ALA A 59 -10.50 20.70 21.44
CA ALA A 59 -9.32 20.54 22.28
C ALA A 59 -8.31 21.70 22.13
N SER A 60 -7.65 22.10 23.23
CA SER A 60 -6.65 23.20 23.21
C SER A 60 -5.41 22.87 22.39
N ARG A 61 -5.10 21.58 22.21
CA ARG A 61 -4.07 21.09 21.31
C ARG A 61 -4.58 19.83 20.64
N GLU A 62 -4.35 19.72 19.35
CA GLU A 62 -4.74 18.57 18.55
C GLU A 62 -3.61 18.16 17.62
N ILE A 63 -3.46 16.86 17.42
CA ILE A 63 -2.52 16.26 16.47
C ILE A 63 -3.35 15.42 15.51
N LEU A 64 -3.21 15.70 14.22
CA LEU A 64 -3.87 14.96 13.15
C LEU A 64 -2.80 14.27 12.30
N CYS A 65 -2.90 12.95 12.22
CA CYS A 65 -2.04 12.11 11.39
C CYS A 65 -2.83 11.66 10.17
N ASP A 66 -2.70 12.41 9.07
CA ASP A 66 -3.31 12.04 7.79
C ASP A 66 -2.35 11.13 6.99
N ARG A 67 -2.75 10.67 5.82
CA ARG A 67 -1.95 9.78 4.96
C ARG A 67 -0.66 10.45 4.45
N ASN A 68 -0.71 11.76 4.19
CA ASN A 68 0.36 12.49 3.53
C ASN A 68 0.97 13.62 4.37
N TYR A 69 0.37 14.00 5.50
CA TYR A 69 0.91 15.01 6.40
C TYR A 69 0.55 14.73 7.86
N MET A 70 1.36 15.31 8.73
CA MET A 70 1.12 15.47 10.16
C MET A 70 0.74 16.92 10.41
N GLU A 71 -0.33 17.16 11.15
CA GLU A 71 -0.78 18.49 11.55
C GLU A 71 -0.83 18.59 13.06
N VAL A 72 -0.42 19.73 13.59
CA VAL A 72 -0.63 20.11 14.98
C VAL A 72 -1.32 21.46 15.03
N SER A 73 -2.43 21.53 15.77
CA SER A 73 -3.12 22.78 16.05
C SER A 73 -3.06 23.10 17.54
N HIS A 74 -2.92 24.37 17.87
CA HIS A 74 -2.90 24.85 19.24
C HIS A 74 -3.76 26.10 19.40
N HIS A 75 -4.63 26.07 20.40
CA HIS A 75 -5.56 27.14 20.73
C HIS A 75 -4.83 28.27 21.47
N MET A 76 -4.88 29.44 20.86
CA MET A 76 -4.39 30.71 21.38
C MET A 76 -5.45 31.28 22.35
N ALA A 77 -5.65 30.65 23.51
CA ALA A 77 -6.50 31.26 24.54
C ALA A 77 -5.88 32.60 24.96
N ASN A 78 -6.73 33.62 25.21
CA ASN A 78 -6.32 34.96 25.63
C ASN A 78 -5.11 34.90 26.57
N LEU A 79 -3.97 35.38 26.07
CA LEU A 79 -2.65 35.37 26.71
C LEU A 79 -2.61 36.19 28.02
N ASP A 80 -3.75 36.74 28.46
CA ASP A 80 -3.95 37.45 29.71
C ASP A 80 -3.96 36.55 30.95
N ALA A 81 -4.13 35.23 30.82
CA ALA A 81 -4.30 34.33 31.96
C ALA A 81 -2.97 33.84 32.57
N GLU A 82 -1.90 33.69 31.77
CA GLU A 82 -0.63 33.13 32.25
C GLU A 82 0.28 34.17 32.94
N ALA A 83 0.03 35.48 32.75
CA ALA A 83 0.80 36.54 33.39
C ALA A 83 0.41 36.83 34.87
N LYS A 84 -0.66 36.21 35.40
CA LYS A 84 -1.11 36.44 36.79
C LYS A 84 -0.80 35.30 37.77
N GLY A 85 0.07 34.36 37.38
CA GLY A 85 0.39 33.16 38.15
C GLY A 85 1.65 33.20 39.03
N GLN A 86 2.39 34.31 39.13
CA GLN A 86 3.57 34.38 40.00
C GLN A 86 3.61 35.66 40.86
N THR A 87 3.31 35.48 42.14
CA THR A 87 3.48 36.47 43.20
C THR A 87 4.95 36.72 43.53
N ARG A 88 5.35 38.00 43.33
CA ARG A 88 6.44 38.81 43.92
C ARG A 88 7.40 38.16 44.94
N ASP A 89 8.70 38.35 44.71
CA ASP A 89 9.57 39.09 45.65
C ASP A 89 10.84 39.65 44.95
N GLY A 90 11.35 40.81 45.41
CA GLY A 90 12.69 41.34 45.07
C GLY A 90 12.76 42.55 44.11
N LYS A 91 13.42 43.63 44.56
CA LYS A 91 13.55 44.97 43.97
C LYS A 91 14.65 45.11 42.89
N ASP A 92 14.40 46.10 42.02
CA ASP A 92 15.31 46.98 41.25
C ASP A 92 16.27 46.35 40.21
N GLU A 93 15.97 46.57 38.92
CA GLU A 93 16.75 47.49 38.08
C GLU A 93 16.03 47.82 36.76
N LYS A 94 15.89 49.12 36.48
CA LYS A 94 15.49 49.65 35.18
C LYS A 94 16.62 49.41 34.18
N LEU A 95 16.33 48.71 33.08
CA LEU A 95 16.99 49.01 31.81
C LEU A 95 15.94 49.10 30.70
N ASN A 96 15.74 50.32 30.20
CA ASN A 96 15.06 50.55 28.94
C ASN A 96 15.92 49.98 27.81
N ALA A 97 15.30 49.22 26.91
CA ALA A 97 15.69 49.23 25.52
C ALA A 97 14.40 49.14 24.69
N ASN A 98 13.93 50.30 24.24
CA ASN A 98 13.11 50.41 23.05
C ASN A 98 13.84 49.65 21.93
N LEU A 99 13.21 48.61 21.38
CA LEU A 99 13.46 48.26 19.99
C LEU A 99 12.22 48.65 19.19
N GLU A 100 12.52 49.44 18.18
CA GLU A 100 11.63 50.28 17.41
C GLU A 100 10.55 49.46 16.69
N ALA A 101 9.38 50.09 16.61
CA ALA A 101 8.30 49.70 15.73
C ALA A 101 8.81 49.64 14.28
N SER A 102 8.99 48.43 13.76
CA SER A 102 9.19 48.18 12.34
C SER A 102 8.18 47.14 11.87
N GLY A 103 7.08 47.63 11.30
CA GLY A 103 6.37 47.05 10.15
C GLY A 103 6.09 45.54 10.06
N ALA A 104 6.02 44.78 11.16
CA ALA A 104 5.67 43.37 11.09
C ALA A 104 4.16 43.21 10.89
N SER A 105 3.76 42.77 9.70
CA SER A 105 2.42 42.24 9.44
C SER A 105 2.08 41.18 10.50
N GLN A 106 0.91 41.30 11.16
CA GLN A 106 0.39 40.29 12.09
C GLN A 106 0.52 38.89 11.47
N GLY A 107 1.01 37.92 12.25
CA GLY A 107 1.18 36.55 11.78
C GLY A 107 2.50 35.90 12.20
N ILE A 108 2.75 34.71 11.64
CA ILE A 108 3.95 33.91 11.89
C ILE A 108 5.10 34.55 11.12
N TRP A 109 6.17 34.93 11.81
CA TRP A 109 7.33 35.54 11.16
C TRP A 109 8.58 34.65 11.19
N LYS A 110 8.63 33.67 12.10
CA LYS A 110 9.74 32.73 12.22
C LYS A 110 9.28 31.40 12.79
N MET A 111 9.87 30.33 12.33
CA MET A 111 9.75 29.00 12.91
C MET A 111 11.14 28.41 13.13
N THR A 112 11.29 27.58 14.15
CA THR A 112 12.53 26.85 14.41
C THR A 112 12.19 25.40 14.60
N PHE A 113 12.57 24.59 13.61
CA PHE A 113 12.42 23.14 13.62
C PHE A 113 13.58 22.53 14.40
N TYR A 114 13.25 21.56 15.26
CA TYR A 114 14.22 20.86 16.09
C TYR A 114 14.46 19.47 15.53
N THR A 115 15.50 19.37 14.72
CA THR A 115 16.21 18.13 14.41
C THR A 115 17.52 18.12 15.19
N PRO A 116 18.45 17.14 15.02
CA PRO A 116 19.72 17.15 15.76
C PRO A 116 20.47 18.49 15.72
N GLU A 117 20.24 19.29 14.67
CA GLU A 117 20.62 20.71 14.60
C GLU A 117 19.38 21.59 14.39
N PRO A 118 19.19 22.67 15.16
CA PRO A 118 18.03 23.55 14.99
C PRO A 118 18.05 24.29 13.65
N VAL A 119 16.98 24.15 12.86
CA VAL A 119 16.82 24.83 11.57
C VAL A 119 15.76 25.92 11.71
N ALA A 120 16.14 27.17 11.49
CA ALA A 120 15.22 28.30 11.51
C ALA A 120 14.83 28.71 10.09
N MET A 121 13.52 28.88 9.88
CA MET A 121 12.95 29.32 8.60
C MET A 121 11.95 30.44 8.84
N VAL A 122 11.85 31.38 7.90
CA VAL A 122 10.68 32.27 7.84
C VAL A 122 9.51 31.57 7.15
N LEU A 123 8.30 32.13 7.26
CA LEU A 123 7.07 31.52 6.72
C LEU A 123 7.22 31.10 5.25
N GLN A 124 7.73 31.98 4.41
CA GLN A 124 7.89 31.74 2.97
C GLN A 124 8.89 30.61 2.66
N GLU A 125 9.99 30.52 3.42
CA GLU A 125 11.00 29.47 3.24
C GLU A 125 10.43 28.10 3.62
N ALA A 126 9.63 28.05 4.69
CA ALA A 126 9.00 26.82 5.11
C ALA A 126 7.93 26.35 4.12
N GLU A 127 7.16 27.27 3.54
CA GLU A 127 6.21 26.96 2.45
C GLU A 127 6.93 26.39 1.22
N GLN A 128 8.09 26.95 0.86
CA GLN A 128 8.93 26.43 -0.22
C GLN A 128 9.54 25.06 0.09
N ALA A 129 9.82 24.80 1.37
CA ALA A 129 10.27 23.49 1.85
C ALA A 129 9.12 22.46 2.01
N GLY A 130 7.86 22.86 1.76
CA GLY A 130 6.69 21.99 1.78
C GLY A 130 5.94 21.94 3.12
N TYR A 131 6.35 22.74 4.11
CA TYR A 131 5.60 22.95 5.34
C TYR A 131 4.43 23.88 5.10
N ALA A 132 3.38 23.78 5.91
CA ALA A 132 2.32 24.77 5.93
C ALA A 132 2.14 25.31 7.35
N ALA A 133 1.95 26.61 7.46
CA ALA A 133 1.80 27.29 8.74
C ALA A 133 0.71 28.36 8.60
N LYS A 134 -0.25 28.39 9.52
CA LYS A 134 -1.36 29.34 9.47
C LYS A 134 -1.80 29.72 10.87
N THR A 135 -2.17 30.99 11.04
CA THR A 135 -2.91 31.49 12.20
C THR A 135 -4.36 31.73 11.82
N THR A 136 -5.30 31.24 12.61
CA THR A 136 -6.72 31.63 12.59
C THR A 136 -6.98 32.69 13.66
N SER A 137 -8.24 33.08 13.88
CA SER A 137 -8.61 33.98 14.98
C SER A 137 -8.29 33.40 16.37
N SER A 138 -8.25 32.07 16.51
CA SER A 138 -8.15 31.36 17.78
C SER A 138 -7.05 30.30 17.82
N ARG A 139 -6.44 29.90 16.69
CA ARG A 139 -5.47 28.81 16.61
C ARG A 139 -4.23 29.11 15.79
N LEU A 140 -3.15 28.48 16.18
CA LEU A 140 -1.94 28.32 15.39
C LEU A 140 -1.90 26.88 14.86
N VAL A 141 -1.70 26.71 13.56
CA VAL A 141 -1.68 25.43 12.86
C VAL A 141 -0.35 25.27 12.13
N MET A 142 0.31 24.12 12.32
CA MET A 142 1.53 23.74 11.61
C MET A 142 1.34 22.36 10.98
N ARG A 143 1.78 22.22 9.72
CA ARG A 143 1.76 20.96 8.97
C ARG A 143 3.15 20.61 8.47
N SER A 144 3.48 19.34 8.58
CA SER A 144 4.67 18.72 8.03
C SER A 144 4.30 17.47 7.25
N PRO A 145 4.71 17.34 5.97
CA PRO A 145 4.76 16.04 5.31
C PRO A 145 5.64 15.05 6.09
N TYR A 146 5.44 13.75 5.87
CA TYR A 146 6.23 12.69 6.55
C TYR A 146 7.65 12.52 5.98
N ASN A 147 7.93 13.08 4.81
CA ASN A 147 9.18 12.87 4.05
C ASN A 147 10.03 14.15 3.97
N THR A 148 9.98 14.99 5.00
CA THR A 148 10.76 16.24 5.03
C THR A 148 12.11 16.06 5.73
N ALA A 149 13.02 17.02 5.53
CA ALA A 149 14.34 16.98 6.18
C ALA A 149 14.24 17.18 7.70
N GLU A 150 13.23 17.92 8.17
CA GLU A 150 13.05 18.24 9.58
C GLU A 150 12.16 17.23 10.35
N THR A 151 11.78 16.12 9.71
CA THR A 151 11.06 14.98 10.32
C THR A 151 12.01 13.84 10.63
N TYR A 152 11.86 13.22 11.80
CA TYR A 152 12.66 12.06 12.20
C TYR A 152 11.82 10.99 12.87
N SER A 153 12.29 9.74 12.78
CA SER A 153 11.68 8.63 13.49
C SER A 153 12.16 8.58 14.96
N GLU A 154 11.22 8.46 15.89
CA GLU A 154 11.46 8.26 17.32
C GLU A 154 10.68 7.01 17.78
N ASP A 155 11.31 6.11 18.54
CA ASP A 155 10.58 5.01 19.17
C ASP A 155 9.92 5.50 20.45
N VAL A 156 8.59 5.37 20.54
CA VAL A 156 7.83 5.70 21.72
C VAL A 156 7.13 4.44 22.21
N ALA A 157 7.67 3.84 23.27
CA ALA A 157 7.16 2.62 23.88
C ALA A 157 7.03 1.44 22.89
N GLY A 158 8.01 1.28 21.98
CA GLY A 158 8.04 0.20 21.00
C GLY A 158 7.23 0.46 19.72
N VAL A 159 6.68 1.67 19.56
CA VAL A 159 5.99 2.11 18.34
C VAL A 159 6.88 3.12 17.60
N PRO A 160 7.26 2.85 16.34
CA PRO A 160 8.02 3.80 15.54
C PRO A 160 7.10 4.96 15.13
N MET A 161 7.36 6.14 15.68
CA MET A 161 6.64 7.38 15.39
C MET A 161 7.48 8.27 14.49
N GLU A 162 6.89 8.86 13.46
CA GLU A 162 7.44 10.05 12.79
C GLU A 162 7.09 11.29 13.58
N VAL A 163 8.11 12.11 13.85
CA VAL A 163 8.00 13.26 14.72
C VAL A 163 8.55 14.48 14.02
N PHE A 164 7.84 15.61 14.15
CA PHE A 164 8.43 16.92 13.95
C PHE A 164 8.19 17.79 15.18
N ARG A 165 9.20 18.57 15.54
CA ARG A 165 9.15 19.52 16.66
C ARG A 165 9.47 20.91 16.13
N VAL A 166 8.65 21.90 16.48
CA VAL A 166 8.81 23.26 15.96
C VAL A 166 8.39 24.29 17.01
N SER A 167 9.20 25.34 17.17
CA SER A 167 8.80 26.56 17.88
C SER A 167 8.37 27.59 16.85
N ALA A 168 7.12 28.02 16.93
CA ALA A 168 6.57 29.04 16.07
C ALA A 168 6.55 30.38 16.82
N TYR A 169 7.11 31.39 16.17
CA TYR A 169 7.19 32.77 16.65
C TYR A 169 6.16 33.58 15.85
N PHE A 170 5.17 34.12 16.53
CA PHE A 170 4.11 34.90 15.88
C PHE A 170 3.91 36.24 16.58
N MET A 171 3.61 37.26 15.77
CA MET A 171 3.32 38.61 16.23
C MET A 171 1.82 38.79 16.38
N ALA A 172 1.38 39.05 17.61
CA ALA A 172 0.02 39.42 17.96
C ALA A 172 -0.03 40.90 18.43
N PRO A 173 -1.21 41.51 18.57
CA PRO A 173 -1.34 42.89 19.07
C PRO A 173 -0.66 43.13 20.43
N GLN A 174 -0.51 42.07 21.23
CA GLN A 174 0.04 42.10 22.59
C GLN A 174 1.56 41.90 22.63
N GLY A 175 2.20 41.60 21.49
CA GLY A 175 3.64 41.40 21.38
C GLY A 175 4.01 40.10 20.66
N LEU A 176 5.27 39.70 20.83
CA LEU A 176 5.83 38.48 20.28
C LEU A 176 5.47 37.29 21.18
N HIS A 177 4.86 36.27 20.60
CA HIS A 177 4.53 35.02 21.28
C HIS A 177 5.29 33.85 20.67
N VAL A 178 5.65 32.89 21.51
CA VAL A 178 6.37 31.68 21.12
C VAL A 178 5.59 30.48 21.60
N VAL A 179 5.25 29.57 20.68
CA VAL A 179 4.51 28.35 20.99
C VAL A 179 5.30 27.16 20.50
N ASN A 180 5.52 26.21 21.40
CA ASN A 180 6.20 24.95 21.10
C ASN A 180 5.15 23.93 20.63
N LEU A 181 5.33 23.44 19.42
CA LEU A 181 4.47 22.50 18.74
C LEU A 181 5.24 21.24 18.41
N ALA A 182 4.56 20.11 18.50
CA ALA A 182 5.10 18.84 18.05
C ALA A 182 3.95 17.93 17.62
N ALA A 183 4.16 17.18 16.54
CA ALA A 183 3.32 16.05 16.18
C ALA A 183 4.17 14.79 16.19
N ALA A 184 3.57 13.69 16.62
CA ALA A 184 4.15 12.36 16.58
C ALA A 184 3.09 11.40 16.03
N CYS A 185 3.37 10.78 14.89
CA CYS A 185 2.42 9.95 14.15
C CYS A 185 3.04 8.58 13.84
N PRO A 186 2.33 7.47 14.10
CA PRO A 186 2.90 6.13 13.94
C PRO A 186 3.19 5.81 12.48
N LYS A 187 4.40 5.30 12.20
CA LYS A 187 4.85 4.90 10.84
C LYS A 187 4.47 3.45 10.50
N GLY A 188 3.93 2.68 11.45
CA GLY A 188 3.48 1.30 11.23
C GLY A 188 2.38 0.85 12.18
N GLY A 189 1.34 0.22 11.62
CA GLY A 189 0.53 -0.80 12.31
C GLY A 189 -0.99 -0.57 12.43
N VAL A 190 -1.72 -0.67 11.31
CA VAL A 190 -3.16 -1.03 11.20
C VAL A 190 -4.19 0.03 11.66
N LEU A 191 -5.15 0.33 10.77
CA LEU A 191 -6.31 1.19 11.04
C LEU A 191 -7.33 0.45 11.91
N PHE A 192 -7.70 1.06 13.03
CA PHE A 192 -8.78 0.61 13.90
C PHE A 192 -9.91 1.63 13.85
N THR A 193 -11.08 1.21 13.37
CA THR A 193 -12.37 1.80 13.75
C THR A 193 -13.27 0.67 14.20
N GLU A 194 -14.29 0.98 15.03
CA GLU A 194 -14.96 0.02 15.92
C GLU A 194 -15.46 -1.29 15.28
N ASP A 195 -15.62 -1.36 13.94
CA ASP A 195 -16.18 -2.52 13.23
C ASP A 195 -15.32 -3.11 12.08
N MET A 196 -14.06 -2.71 11.84
CA MET A 196 -13.27 -3.34 10.75
C MET A 196 -11.76 -3.33 10.98
N ILE A 197 -11.13 -4.49 10.71
CA ILE A 197 -9.67 -4.67 10.60
C ILE A 197 -9.37 -4.95 9.13
N SER A 198 -8.53 -4.14 8.46
CA SER A 198 -8.08 -4.41 7.09
C SER A 198 -6.57 -4.64 7.02
N TRP A 199 -6.20 -5.73 6.34
CA TRP A 199 -4.82 -6.17 6.09
C TRP A 199 -4.46 -5.98 4.62
N HIS A 200 -3.17 -5.83 4.34
CA HIS A 200 -2.64 -5.96 2.98
C HIS A 200 -2.67 -7.45 2.60
N ASN A 201 -3.52 -7.79 1.63
CA ASN A 201 -3.54 -9.11 1.03
C ASN A 201 -3.32 -8.96 -0.49
N PRO A 202 -2.17 -9.36 -1.06
CA PRO A 202 -2.07 -9.66 -2.48
C PRO A 202 -2.73 -11.04 -2.65
N GLU A 203 -4.05 -11.05 -2.55
CA GLU A 203 -4.83 -12.27 -2.54
C GLU A 203 -4.75 -12.89 -3.94
N ARG A 204 -4.23 -14.12 -4.06
CA ARG A 204 -4.09 -14.88 -5.33
C ARG A 204 -5.39 -15.03 -6.12
N LEU A 205 -6.51 -14.70 -5.48
CA LEU A 205 -7.87 -14.83 -6.00
C LEU A 205 -8.49 -13.50 -6.43
N VAL A 206 -7.74 -12.39 -6.38
CA VAL A 206 -8.28 -11.04 -6.61
C VAL A 206 -7.66 -10.39 -7.85
N THR A 207 -8.51 -10.05 -8.82
CA THR A 207 -8.13 -9.20 -9.94
C THR A 207 -8.31 -7.74 -9.54
N SER A 208 -7.24 -6.93 -9.63
CA SER A 208 -7.32 -5.48 -9.45
C SER A 208 -7.45 -4.78 -10.79
N TYR A 209 -8.57 -4.12 -11.01
CA TYR A 209 -8.82 -3.26 -12.17
C TYR A 209 -8.48 -1.82 -11.81
N PHE A 210 -7.69 -1.16 -12.66
CA PHE A 210 -7.33 0.24 -12.51
C PHE A 210 -8.02 1.06 -13.60
N LEU A 211 -8.76 2.09 -13.20
CA LEU A 211 -9.35 3.07 -14.10
C LEU A 211 -8.73 4.45 -13.82
N PRO A 212 -7.88 4.97 -14.71
CA PRO A 212 -7.31 6.30 -14.57
C PRO A 212 -8.39 7.36 -14.86
N LEU A 213 -8.68 8.22 -13.89
CA LEU A 213 -9.61 9.33 -14.01
C LEU A 213 -8.92 10.66 -13.69
N ILE A 214 -9.43 11.75 -14.28
CA ILE A 214 -9.01 13.12 -13.95
C ILE A 214 -10.24 13.85 -13.44
N PHE A 215 -10.25 14.18 -12.14
CA PHE A 215 -11.32 14.98 -11.54
C PHE A 215 -11.01 16.47 -11.70
N GLY A 216 -11.93 17.21 -12.32
CA GLY A 216 -11.94 18.66 -12.30
C GLY A 216 -12.65 19.15 -11.04
N LEU A 217 -11.92 19.80 -10.15
CA LEU A 217 -12.44 20.33 -8.90
C LEU A 217 -12.43 21.85 -8.97
N ILE A 218 -13.56 22.47 -8.66
CA ILE A 218 -13.67 23.93 -8.54
C ILE A 218 -14.00 24.25 -7.09
N VAL A 219 -13.11 25.01 -6.47
CA VAL A 219 -13.28 25.48 -5.10
C VAL A 219 -14.28 26.64 -5.10
N LEU A 220 -15.25 26.62 -4.18
CA LEU A 220 -16.21 27.72 -4.01
C LEU A 220 -15.94 28.45 -2.68
N PRO A 221 -16.10 29.78 -2.62
CA PRO A 221 -16.61 30.67 -3.68
C PRO A 221 -15.56 31.21 -4.65
N GLU A 222 -14.27 30.89 -4.47
CA GLU A 222 -13.18 31.50 -5.25
C GLU A 222 -13.15 31.10 -6.74
N GLU A 223 -13.94 30.09 -7.13
CA GLU A 223 -14.05 29.53 -8.48
C GLU A 223 -12.71 29.06 -9.09
N THR A 224 -11.74 28.70 -8.26
CA THR A 224 -10.43 28.25 -8.73
C THR A 224 -10.48 26.78 -9.17
N PRO A 225 -10.18 26.45 -10.44
CA PRO A 225 -10.16 25.08 -10.91
C PRO A 225 -8.81 24.41 -10.64
N PHE A 226 -8.83 23.13 -10.28
CA PHE A 226 -7.65 22.28 -10.27
C PHE A 226 -8.00 20.85 -10.69
N ALA A 227 -7.04 20.15 -11.30
CA ALA A 227 -7.20 18.79 -11.79
C ALA A 227 -6.50 17.80 -10.87
N LEU A 228 -7.21 16.77 -10.43
CA LEU A 228 -6.65 15.69 -9.62
C LEU A 228 -6.70 14.37 -10.40
N PRO A 229 -5.55 13.85 -10.86
CA PRO A 229 -5.48 12.50 -11.44
C PRO A 229 -5.61 11.45 -10.32
N VAL A 230 -6.50 10.48 -10.50
CA VAL A 230 -6.75 9.39 -9.55
C VAL A 230 -6.90 8.08 -10.30
N ASP A 231 -6.17 7.06 -9.88
CA ASP A 231 -6.38 5.68 -10.34
C ASP A 231 -7.40 5.00 -9.43
N LEU A 232 -8.60 4.77 -9.93
CA LEU A 232 -9.61 3.99 -9.21
C LEU A 232 -9.24 2.51 -9.27
N GLN A 233 -9.02 1.89 -8.10
CA GLN A 233 -8.75 0.46 -7.99
C GLN A 233 -10.02 -0.27 -7.55
N ALA A 234 -10.52 -1.18 -8.37
CA ALA A 234 -11.57 -2.13 -8.01
C ALA A 234 -10.96 -3.53 -7.88
N SER A 235 -11.22 -4.20 -6.75
CA SER A 235 -10.73 -5.56 -6.47
C SER A 235 -11.89 -6.54 -6.51
N LEU A 236 -11.86 -7.52 -7.40
CA LEU A 236 -12.90 -8.55 -7.54
C LEU A 236 -12.33 -9.94 -7.24
N GLN A 237 -13.00 -10.71 -6.37
CA GLN A 237 -12.71 -12.12 -6.12
C GLN A 237 -13.38 -13.03 -7.16
N ASP A 238 -12.94 -12.96 -8.42
CA ASP A 238 -13.49 -13.74 -9.54
C ASP A 238 -12.49 -14.75 -10.13
N VAL A 239 -11.32 -14.89 -9.51
CA VAL A 239 -10.26 -15.73 -10.03
C VAL A 239 -10.54 -17.21 -9.76
N VAL A 240 -10.79 -17.96 -10.84
CA VAL A 240 -10.83 -19.42 -10.80
C VAL A 240 -9.43 -19.93 -11.12
N LEU A 241 -8.81 -20.67 -10.20
CA LEU A 241 -7.50 -21.28 -10.43
C LEU A 241 -7.59 -22.47 -11.40
N PRO A 242 -6.53 -22.76 -12.16
CA PRO A 242 -6.49 -23.93 -13.02
C PRO A 242 -6.54 -25.23 -12.21
N ILE A 243 -7.20 -26.25 -12.74
CA ILE A 243 -7.32 -27.56 -12.10
C ILE A 243 -6.53 -28.58 -12.90
N MET A 244 -5.65 -29.32 -12.22
CA MET A 244 -4.85 -30.39 -12.83
C MET A 244 -5.38 -31.77 -12.44
N ALA A 245 -5.41 -32.68 -13.41
CA ALA A 245 -5.74 -34.08 -13.22
C ALA A 245 -4.73 -34.95 -13.97
N GLY A 246 -4.39 -36.10 -13.39
CA GLY A 246 -3.38 -37.00 -13.94
C GLY A 246 -3.80 -38.46 -13.83
N THR A 247 -3.59 -39.22 -14.89
CA THR A 247 -3.77 -40.69 -14.93
C THR A 247 -2.59 -41.33 -15.67
N CYS A 248 -2.46 -42.65 -15.53
CA CYS A 248 -1.38 -43.41 -16.16
C CYS A 248 -1.94 -44.66 -16.81
N ASP A 249 -1.35 -45.07 -17.92
CA ASP A 249 -1.54 -46.41 -18.49
C ASP A 249 -0.31 -47.30 -18.20
N GLN A 250 -0.07 -48.30 -19.05
CA GLN A 250 1.07 -49.22 -18.91
C GLN A 250 2.42 -48.62 -19.37
N ASN A 251 2.44 -47.46 -20.04
CA ASN A 251 3.66 -46.92 -20.65
C ASN A 251 3.76 -45.38 -20.63
N GLN A 252 2.69 -44.67 -20.33
CA GLN A 252 2.56 -43.21 -20.46
C GLN A 252 1.77 -42.60 -19.29
N PHE A 253 2.11 -41.36 -19.00
CA PHE A 253 1.35 -40.43 -18.18
C PHE A 253 0.42 -39.60 -19.07
N TYR A 254 -0.80 -39.39 -18.61
CA TYR A 254 -1.78 -38.48 -19.19
C TYR A 254 -2.11 -37.41 -18.16
N ILE A 255 -1.74 -36.17 -18.44
CA ILE A 255 -2.02 -35.04 -17.57
C ILE A 255 -2.91 -34.08 -18.33
N SER A 256 -3.98 -33.60 -17.68
CA SER A 256 -4.85 -32.56 -18.21
C SER A 256 -4.93 -31.40 -17.23
N VAL A 257 -4.83 -30.20 -17.78
CA VAL A 257 -4.94 -28.93 -17.07
C VAL A 257 -6.16 -28.22 -17.64
N LYS A 258 -7.19 -28.03 -16.82
CA LYS A 258 -8.34 -27.20 -17.16
C LYS A 258 -8.04 -25.76 -16.77
N PHE A 259 -8.20 -24.84 -17.71
CA PHE A 259 -7.88 -23.43 -17.50
C PHE A 259 -8.88 -22.76 -16.54
N GLY A 260 -8.33 -21.80 -15.81
CA GLY A 260 -9.05 -20.90 -14.92
C GLY A 260 -9.55 -19.64 -15.64
N SER A 261 -9.86 -18.60 -14.86
CA SER A 261 -10.27 -17.28 -15.39
C SER A 261 -9.16 -16.59 -16.19
N HIS A 262 -7.88 -16.85 -15.86
CA HIS A 262 -6.72 -16.29 -16.56
C HIS A 262 -6.29 -17.06 -17.82
N GLY A 263 -7.05 -18.07 -18.24
CA GLY A 263 -6.78 -18.82 -19.47
C GLY A 263 -5.41 -19.50 -19.46
N SER A 264 -4.65 -19.37 -20.55
CA SER A 264 -3.30 -19.93 -20.72
C SER A 264 -2.16 -18.99 -20.31
N ASN A 265 -2.44 -17.93 -19.54
CA ASN A 265 -1.41 -16.98 -19.09
C ASN A 265 -0.57 -17.51 -17.91
N PHE A 266 0.04 -18.68 -18.09
CA PHE A 266 0.89 -19.33 -17.09
C PHE A 266 2.13 -19.95 -17.76
N LYS A 267 3.16 -20.24 -16.96
CA LYS A 267 4.31 -21.08 -17.32
C LYS A 267 4.08 -22.47 -16.73
N ALA A 268 4.22 -23.51 -17.53
CA ALA A 268 4.16 -24.89 -17.05
C ALA A 268 5.58 -25.43 -16.87
N ILE A 269 5.91 -25.96 -15.70
CA ILE A 269 7.20 -26.56 -15.38
C ILE A 269 6.99 -28.07 -15.20
N VAL A 270 7.61 -28.86 -16.08
CA VAL A 270 7.57 -30.33 -16.07
C VAL A 270 8.88 -30.83 -15.46
N GLY A 271 8.80 -31.42 -14.27
CA GLY A 271 9.97 -31.77 -13.46
C GLY A 271 10.82 -30.53 -13.19
N PRO A 272 12.09 -30.46 -13.64
CA PRO A 272 12.97 -29.30 -13.43
C PRO A 272 12.96 -28.28 -14.58
N ARG A 273 12.24 -28.52 -15.69
CA ARG A 273 12.32 -27.69 -16.91
C ARG A 273 10.99 -27.01 -17.24
N GLU A 274 11.06 -25.77 -17.69
CA GLU A 274 9.90 -25.08 -18.26
C GLU A 274 9.51 -25.73 -19.60
N LEU A 275 8.21 -25.96 -19.79
CA LEU A 275 7.63 -26.52 -20.99
C LEU A 275 7.76 -25.53 -22.15
N THR A 276 8.64 -25.83 -23.10
CA THR A 276 8.85 -25.04 -24.31
C THR A 276 8.40 -25.79 -25.56
N ALA A 277 8.26 -25.07 -26.68
CA ALA A 277 7.88 -25.66 -27.97
C ALA A 277 8.86 -26.75 -28.45
N GLU A 278 10.13 -26.67 -28.05
CA GLU A 278 11.16 -27.66 -28.38
C GLU A 278 10.91 -29.01 -27.72
N MET A 279 10.19 -29.02 -26.59
CA MET A 279 9.83 -30.24 -25.88
C MET A 279 8.65 -30.97 -26.54
N ALA A 280 8.01 -30.40 -27.57
CA ALA A 280 6.89 -31.03 -28.26
C ALA A 280 7.27 -32.33 -29.01
N GLU A 281 8.55 -32.49 -29.37
CA GLU A 281 9.05 -33.73 -29.98
C GLU A 281 9.11 -34.89 -28.97
N ASP A 282 9.50 -34.60 -27.73
CA ASP A 282 9.61 -35.59 -26.65
C ASP A 282 8.26 -35.78 -25.93
N TYR A 283 7.48 -34.70 -25.78
CA TYR A 283 6.26 -34.60 -24.99
C TYR A 283 5.11 -34.22 -25.91
N ASN A 284 4.19 -35.16 -26.13
CA ASN A 284 3.04 -34.91 -27.00
C ASN A 284 2.00 -34.11 -26.21
N PHE A 285 2.16 -32.78 -26.22
CA PHE A 285 1.23 -31.86 -25.57
C PHE A 285 0.41 -31.08 -26.59
N TYR A 286 -0.85 -30.83 -26.24
CA TYR A 286 -1.76 -30.05 -27.06
C TYR A 286 -2.54 -29.08 -26.18
N GLU A 287 -2.67 -27.85 -26.68
CA GLU A 287 -3.48 -26.80 -26.06
C GLU A 287 -4.72 -26.58 -26.93
N ASN A 288 -5.89 -26.82 -26.35
CA ASN A 288 -7.11 -26.19 -26.82
C ASN A 288 -7.38 -25.00 -25.89
N GLY A 289 -8.00 -23.92 -26.35
CA GLY A 289 -8.13 -22.67 -25.58
C GLY A 289 -8.81 -22.77 -24.20
N THR A 290 -9.19 -23.97 -23.72
CA THR A 290 -9.72 -24.25 -22.39
C THR A 290 -8.94 -25.32 -21.60
N HIS A 291 -8.11 -26.13 -22.27
CA HIS A 291 -7.37 -27.24 -21.67
C HIS A 291 -5.99 -27.41 -22.31
N LEU A 292 -4.99 -27.61 -21.47
CA LEU A 292 -3.68 -28.12 -21.86
C LEU A 292 -3.61 -29.59 -21.48
N SER A 293 -3.27 -30.44 -22.43
CA SER A 293 -3.05 -31.87 -22.18
C SER A 293 -1.61 -32.23 -22.49
N LEU A 294 -0.99 -33.04 -21.64
CA LEU A 294 0.36 -33.55 -21.79
C LEU A 294 0.34 -35.08 -21.77
N ILE A 295 1.01 -35.68 -22.74
CA ILE A 295 1.23 -37.13 -22.81
C ILE A 295 2.74 -37.39 -22.80
N LEU A 296 3.22 -38.09 -21.77
CA LEU A 296 4.64 -38.25 -21.46
C LEU A 296 4.96 -39.74 -21.25
N PRO A 297 6.00 -40.31 -21.87
CA PRO A 297 6.42 -41.68 -21.57
C PRO A 297 6.96 -41.76 -20.13
N TYR A 298 6.83 -42.94 -19.49
CA TYR A 298 7.32 -43.12 -18.11
C TYR A 298 8.85 -43.00 -17.97
N THR A 299 9.57 -43.06 -19.09
CA THR A 299 11.03 -42.91 -19.25
C THR A 299 11.45 -41.49 -19.65
N ALA A 300 10.52 -40.51 -19.62
CA ALA A 300 10.80 -39.12 -19.92
C ALA A 300 11.99 -38.59 -19.08
N LYS A 301 12.79 -37.69 -19.65
CA LYS A 301 13.99 -37.12 -19.00
C LYS A 301 13.67 -36.41 -17.68
N ASP A 302 12.48 -35.81 -17.61
CA ASP A 302 12.01 -35.07 -16.44
C ASP A 302 11.21 -35.95 -15.44
N ALA A 303 11.00 -37.23 -15.76
CA ALA A 303 10.40 -38.19 -14.84
C ALA A 303 11.47 -38.77 -13.91
N VAL A 304 11.09 -39.04 -12.66
CA VAL A 304 11.96 -39.55 -11.62
C VAL A 304 11.54 -40.97 -11.25
N PHE A 305 12.48 -41.93 -11.34
CA PHE A 305 12.25 -43.27 -10.81
C PHE A 305 12.38 -43.27 -9.29
N GLU A 306 11.36 -43.77 -8.60
CA GLU A 306 11.33 -43.85 -7.14
C GLU A 306 11.71 -45.25 -6.65
N LEU A 307 11.21 -46.29 -7.32
CA LEU A 307 11.37 -47.68 -6.88
C LEU A 307 11.47 -48.62 -8.09
N LEU A 308 12.38 -49.59 -8.03
CA LEU A 308 12.47 -50.69 -8.99
C LEU A 308 12.14 -52.01 -8.29
N THR A 309 11.27 -52.79 -8.90
CA THR A 309 10.94 -54.17 -8.51
C THR A 309 11.31 -55.13 -9.64
N ALA A 310 11.19 -56.44 -9.43
CA ALA A 310 11.52 -57.43 -10.46
C ALA A 310 10.67 -57.30 -11.74
N GLU A 311 9.40 -56.88 -11.60
CA GLU A 311 8.42 -56.86 -12.70
C GLU A 311 7.84 -55.47 -12.99
N SER A 312 8.17 -54.45 -12.20
CA SER A 312 7.68 -53.08 -12.38
C SER A 312 8.64 -52.02 -11.89
N VAL A 313 8.51 -50.81 -12.44
CA VAL A 313 9.20 -49.61 -11.96
C VAL A 313 8.16 -48.55 -11.57
N LYS A 314 8.36 -47.91 -10.42
CA LYS A 314 7.57 -46.77 -9.99
C LYS A 314 8.22 -45.50 -10.52
N SER A 315 7.53 -44.79 -11.40
CA SER A 315 7.97 -43.52 -11.97
C SER A 315 7.04 -42.40 -11.52
N ARG A 316 7.62 -41.24 -11.21
CA ARG A 316 6.92 -40.02 -10.80
C ARG A 316 7.20 -38.90 -11.78
N ILE A 317 6.17 -38.11 -12.08
CA ILE A 317 6.29 -36.85 -12.80
C ILE A 317 5.67 -35.73 -11.97
N ASP A 318 6.37 -34.60 -11.92
CA ASP A 318 5.97 -33.42 -11.17
C ASP A 318 5.61 -32.32 -12.18
N LEU A 319 4.46 -31.67 -12.00
CA LEU A 319 4.01 -30.55 -12.84
C LEU A 319 3.66 -29.36 -11.95
N LEU A 320 4.21 -28.20 -12.27
CA LEU A 320 3.99 -26.95 -11.54
C LEU A 320 3.55 -25.86 -12.52
N LEU A 321 2.46 -25.15 -12.20
CA LEU A 321 1.98 -24.00 -12.97
C LEU A 321 2.32 -22.71 -12.24
N LEU A 322 3.05 -21.82 -12.90
CA LEU A 322 3.42 -20.51 -12.37
C LEU A 322 2.74 -19.38 -13.14
N ASP A 323 2.33 -18.33 -12.43
CA ASP A 323 1.90 -17.08 -13.04
C ASP A 323 3.04 -16.43 -13.82
N ARG A 324 2.76 -15.91 -15.02
CA ARG A 324 3.82 -15.31 -15.86
C ARG A 324 4.39 -14.01 -15.32
N ALA A 325 3.60 -13.23 -14.61
CA ALA A 325 3.97 -11.88 -14.19
C ALA A 325 4.74 -11.88 -12.87
N ASN A 326 4.32 -12.72 -11.92
CA ASN A 326 4.85 -12.70 -10.55
C ASN A 326 5.46 -14.03 -10.10
N ASP A 327 5.52 -15.04 -10.98
CA ASP A 327 5.99 -16.40 -10.71
C ASP A 327 5.28 -17.06 -9.51
N TRP A 328 3.99 -16.74 -9.31
CA TRP A 328 3.17 -17.35 -8.25
C TRP A 328 2.74 -18.78 -8.61
N VAL A 329 2.76 -19.68 -7.63
CA VAL A 329 2.24 -21.04 -7.81
C VAL A 329 0.72 -21.02 -7.94
N LEU A 330 0.24 -21.36 -9.14
CA LEU A 330 -1.17 -21.43 -9.49
C LEU A 330 -1.76 -22.81 -9.21
N ALA A 331 -1.01 -23.87 -9.48
CA ALA A 331 -1.36 -25.25 -9.17
C ALA A 331 -0.12 -26.16 -9.23
N ASP A 332 -0.13 -27.25 -8.48
CA ASP A 332 0.90 -28.29 -8.46
C ASP A 332 0.29 -29.70 -8.53
N LEU A 333 0.97 -30.61 -9.22
CA LEU A 333 0.55 -32.00 -9.38
C LEU A 333 1.75 -32.94 -9.28
N TYR A 334 1.62 -33.96 -8.43
CA TYR A 334 2.61 -35.03 -8.28
C TYR A 334 1.94 -36.36 -8.66
N LEU A 335 2.32 -36.91 -9.82
CA LEU A 335 1.71 -38.14 -10.34
C LEU A 335 2.73 -39.28 -10.30
N SER A 336 2.45 -40.31 -9.49
CA SER A 336 3.30 -41.49 -9.33
C SER A 336 2.56 -42.76 -9.72
N CYS A 337 3.15 -43.54 -10.64
CA CYS A 337 2.52 -44.75 -11.18
C CYS A 337 3.51 -45.91 -11.32
N TYR A 338 2.98 -47.13 -11.31
CA TYR A 338 3.75 -48.36 -11.53
C TYR A 338 3.64 -48.78 -13.00
N PHE A 339 4.79 -48.91 -13.64
CA PHE A 339 4.91 -49.31 -15.05
C PHE A 339 5.51 -50.72 -15.13
N PRO A 340 4.97 -51.63 -15.96
CA PRO A 340 5.54 -52.96 -16.16
C PRO A 340 6.95 -52.87 -16.75
N LEU A 341 7.93 -53.45 -16.06
CA LEU A 341 9.33 -53.49 -16.50
C LEU A 341 9.99 -54.74 -15.93
N LYS A 342 10.46 -55.63 -16.81
CA LYS A 342 11.27 -56.78 -16.40
C LYS A 342 12.69 -56.32 -16.04
N ALA A 343 12.97 -56.21 -14.74
CA ALA A 343 14.29 -55.80 -14.28
C ALA A 343 15.34 -56.89 -14.42
N THR A 344 14.94 -58.17 -14.38
CA THR A 344 15.86 -59.31 -14.52
C THR A 344 15.28 -60.37 -15.44
N GLU A 345 16.04 -60.86 -16.41
CA GLU A 345 15.61 -61.91 -17.35
C GLU A 345 16.73 -62.91 -17.62
N CYS A 346 16.39 -64.20 -17.61
CA CYS A 346 17.30 -65.31 -17.91
C CYS A 346 17.11 -65.76 -19.35
N HIS A 347 18.20 -65.85 -20.10
CA HIS A 347 18.20 -66.24 -21.51
C HIS A 347 18.55 -67.73 -21.67
N PRO A 348 17.98 -68.45 -22.66
CA PRO A 348 18.29 -69.87 -22.90
C PRO A 348 19.75 -70.17 -23.23
N ASN A 349 20.55 -69.14 -23.58
CA ASN A 349 21.98 -69.24 -23.82
C ASN A 349 22.83 -69.26 -22.53
N GLY A 350 22.20 -69.29 -21.34
CA GLY A 350 22.87 -69.31 -20.04
C GLY A 350 23.29 -67.91 -19.53
N THR A 351 22.87 -66.83 -20.19
CA THR A 351 23.13 -65.44 -19.76
C THR A 351 21.96 -64.84 -18.99
N MET A 352 22.22 -63.86 -18.13
CA MET A 352 21.19 -63.10 -17.39
C MET A 352 21.36 -61.61 -17.68
N THR A 353 20.25 -60.92 -17.96
CA THR A 353 20.22 -59.46 -18.08
C THR A 353 19.59 -58.86 -16.83
N ALA A 354 20.24 -57.84 -16.25
CA ALA A 354 19.72 -57.06 -15.14
C ALA A 354 19.71 -55.57 -15.51
N VAL A 355 18.58 -54.91 -15.32
CA VAL A 355 18.37 -53.48 -15.58
C VAL A 355 18.57 -52.72 -14.28
N ALA A 356 19.49 -51.75 -14.30
CA ALA A 356 19.68 -50.80 -13.21
C ALA A 356 19.11 -49.44 -13.63
N VAL A 357 18.25 -48.86 -12.79
CA VAL A 357 17.72 -47.49 -12.98
C VAL A 357 18.32 -46.56 -11.94
N LYS A 358 18.57 -45.31 -12.32
CA LYS A 358 18.98 -44.26 -11.40
C LYS A 358 17.73 -43.77 -10.64
N CYS A 359 17.56 -44.19 -9.39
CA CYS A 359 16.50 -43.66 -8.55
C CYS A 359 16.86 -42.27 -8.03
N GLY A 360 15.93 -41.31 -8.15
CA GLY A 360 16.06 -40.00 -7.54
C GLY A 360 15.61 -40.05 -6.08
N TYR A 361 16.39 -39.49 -5.16
CA TYR A 361 15.96 -39.34 -3.77
C TYR A 361 14.83 -38.30 -3.67
N LEU A 362 13.89 -38.56 -2.76
CA LEU A 362 12.79 -37.65 -2.39
C LEU A 362 13.34 -36.27 -2.02
N TRP A 363 13.14 -35.27 -2.88
CA TRP A 363 13.20 -33.87 -2.45
C TRP A 363 11.97 -33.62 -1.58
N ASN A 364 12.14 -33.69 -0.26
CA ASN A 364 11.14 -33.17 0.68
C ASN A 364 11.00 -31.67 0.43
N HIS A 365 9.88 -31.25 -0.18
CA HIS A 365 9.50 -29.84 -0.38
C HIS A 365 9.11 -29.12 0.93
N GLN A 366 9.69 -29.50 2.08
CA GLN A 366 9.49 -28.77 3.35
C GLN A 366 10.42 -27.56 3.51
N ASN A 367 11.30 -27.25 2.55
CA ASN A 367 12.24 -26.13 2.63
C ASN A 367 12.34 -25.33 1.33
N VAL A 368 11.22 -24.88 0.77
CA VAL A 368 11.21 -23.69 -0.09
C VAL A 368 9.99 -22.85 0.26
N LEU A 369 10.32 -21.66 0.79
CA LEU A 369 9.53 -20.48 1.16
C LEU A 369 8.06 -20.40 0.75
#